data_AF-A0A7H2V4V2-F1
#
_entry.id   AF-A0A7H2V4V2-F1
#
_cell.length_a   1.000
_cell.length_b   1.000
_cell.length_c   1.000
_cell.angle_alpha   90.00
_cell.angle_beta   90.00
_cell.angle_gamma   90.00
#
_symmetry.space_group_name_H-M   'P 1'
#
loop_
_entity.id
_entity.type
_entity.pdbx_description
1 polymer ?
#
loop_
_entity_poly.entity_id
_entity_poly.type
_entity_poly.pdbx_seq_one_letter_code
_entity_poly.pdbx_strand_id
1 'polypeptide(L)'
;MSKTLSHIDILIRILHIIIMIAFTGAYFTGDNEDLHQVHMMFGYILLISITIRVIWHFLSPRVSNSAPFGIKKRSSMAFNAIKKSFSHANAASIFSKNSIQLFSIGLFQASIVFIFILIPVVVALGYGTEHFTYSLRDLHSFFANLFLALVIVHLSTLVLNSILAKRFQGWTMLKMTLADKKITNYMTLFVLVLIGGFSYFYLGM
;
A
#
# COMPACT_ATOMS: atom_id res chain seq x y z
N MET A 1 9.70 -30.48 5.69
CA MET A 1 9.85 -29.40 4.70
C MET A 1 8.51 -28.65 4.60
N SER A 2 8.40 -27.46 5.22
CA SER A 2 7.12 -26.76 5.43
C SER A 2 6.59 -26.14 4.13
N LYS A 3 5.54 -26.74 3.56
CA LYS A 3 4.77 -26.24 2.40
C LYS A 3 3.87 -25.05 2.77
N THR A 4 4.42 -23.92 3.22
CA THR A 4 3.61 -22.76 3.65
C THR A 4 4.14 -21.39 3.21
N LEU A 5 4.98 -21.31 2.17
CA LEU A 5 5.43 -20.02 1.64
C LEU A 5 5.32 -19.93 0.10
N SER A 6 4.11 -19.63 -0.39
CA SER A 6 3.89 -18.58 -1.41
C SER A 6 2.38 -18.48 -1.64
N HIS A 7 1.71 -17.59 -0.91
CA HIS A 7 0.26 -17.39 -1.01
C HIS A 7 -0.08 -15.97 -1.49
N ILE A 8 0.91 -15.27 -2.05
CA ILE A 8 0.78 -13.91 -2.58
C ILE A 8 1.43 -13.92 -3.94
N ASP A 9 0.62 -13.70 -4.98
CA ASP A 9 1.04 -13.64 -6.37
C ASP A 9 2.23 -12.67 -6.56
N ILE A 10 3.24 -13.09 -7.31
CA ILE A 10 4.39 -12.29 -7.74
C ILE A 10 4.00 -10.91 -8.29
N LEU A 11 2.87 -10.83 -9.01
CA LEU A 11 2.35 -9.58 -9.55
C LEU A 11 2.02 -8.57 -8.42
N ILE A 12 1.38 -9.02 -7.34
CA ILE A 12 1.00 -8.14 -6.21
C ILE A 12 2.26 -7.63 -5.49
N ARG A 13 3.31 -8.46 -5.42
CA ARG A 13 4.60 -8.09 -4.82
C ARG A 13 5.28 -7.01 -5.65
N ILE A 14 5.31 -7.20 -6.96
CA ILE A 14 5.94 -6.25 -7.90
C ILE A 14 5.17 -4.93 -7.90
N LEU A 15 3.84 -4.97 -7.97
CA LEU A 15 3.01 -3.76 -7.83
C LEU A 15 3.27 -3.04 -6.51
N HIS A 16 3.47 -3.76 -5.39
CA HIS A 16 3.84 -3.13 -4.13
C HIS A 16 5.21 -2.45 -4.18
N ILE A 17 6.21 -3.08 -4.79
CA ILE A 17 7.55 -2.50 -4.94
C ILE A 17 7.50 -1.27 -5.85
N ILE A 18 6.74 -1.32 -6.94
CA ILE A 18 6.52 -0.18 -7.81
C ILE A 18 5.84 0.96 -7.05
N ILE A 19 4.79 0.69 -6.27
CA ILE A 19 4.13 1.70 -5.43
C ILE A 19 5.12 2.32 -4.44
N MET A 20 5.99 1.51 -3.83
CA MET A 20 7.02 2.00 -2.92
C MET A 20 7.99 2.95 -3.63
N ILE A 21 8.54 2.54 -4.78
CA ILE A 21 9.50 3.34 -5.56
C ILE A 21 8.83 4.62 -6.07
N ALA A 22 7.61 4.51 -6.60
CA ALA A 22 6.87 5.66 -7.13
C ALA A 22 6.50 6.66 -6.03
N PHE A 23 6.10 6.18 -4.84
CA PHE A 23 5.88 7.06 -3.69
C PHE A 23 7.16 7.78 -3.27
N THR A 24 8.26 7.06 -3.14
CA THR A 24 9.55 7.65 -2.77
C THR A 24 10.02 8.66 -3.80
N GLY A 25 9.90 8.33 -5.10
CA GLY A 25 10.20 9.25 -6.20
C GLY A 25 9.35 10.52 -6.13
N ALA A 26 8.02 10.37 -6.08
CA ALA A 26 7.09 11.49 -5.99
C ALA A 26 7.38 12.41 -4.78
N TYR A 27 7.74 11.83 -3.63
CA TYR A 27 8.07 12.60 -2.44
C TYR A 27 9.33 13.45 -2.64
N PHE A 28 10.41 12.88 -3.16
CA PHE A 28 11.67 13.60 -3.36
C PHE A 28 11.61 14.62 -4.50
N THR A 29 10.76 14.41 -5.49
CA THR A 29 10.61 15.34 -6.62
C THR A 29 9.51 16.39 -6.39
N GLY A 30 8.69 16.26 -5.36
CA GLY A 30 7.53 17.13 -5.14
C GLY A 30 7.84 18.56 -4.72
N ASP A 31 8.98 18.79 -4.07
CA ASP A 31 9.40 20.12 -3.62
C ASP A 31 10.20 20.88 -4.69
N ASN A 32 10.64 20.20 -5.76
CA ASN A 32 11.48 20.78 -6.80
C ASN A 32 10.63 21.14 -8.03
N GLU A 33 10.53 22.44 -8.35
CA GLU A 33 9.78 22.92 -9.52
C GLU A 33 10.32 22.34 -10.84
N ASP A 34 11.65 22.25 -10.98
CA ASP A 34 12.29 21.66 -12.18
C ASP A 34 11.95 20.18 -12.38
N LEU A 35 11.61 19.46 -11.30
CA LEU A 35 11.25 18.04 -11.34
C LEU A 35 9.73 17.83 -11.26
N HIS A 36 8.94 18.88 -11.46
CA HIS A 36 7.48 18.80 -11.37
C HIS A 36 6.90 17.75 -12.32
N GLN A 37 7.39 17.68 -13.56
CA GLN A 37 6.98 16.64 -14.52
C GLN A 37 7.30 15.23 -13.99
N VAL A 38 8.48 15.04 -13.39
CA VAL A 38 8.88 13.76 -12.80
C VAL A 38 8.00 13.40 -11.61
N HIS A 39 7.62 14.38 -10.78
CA HIS A 39 6.66 14.22 -9.69
C HIS A 39 5.30 13.73 -10.21
N MET A 40 4.76 14.39 -11.23
CA MET A 40 3.49 14.03 -11.85
C MET A 40 3.53 12.62 -12.46
N MET A 41 4.62 12.27 -13.16
CA MET A 41 4.85 10.92 -13.67
C MET A 41 4.75 9.87 -12.56
N PHE A 42 5.46 10.06 -11.44
CA PHE A 42 5.39 9.14 -10.31
C PHE A 42 4.00 9.07 -9.68
N GLY A 43 3.27 10.19 -9.62
CA GLY A 43 1.87 10.25 -9.22
C GLY A 43 0.96 9.38 -10.10
N TYR A 44 1.13 9.42 -11.42
CA TYR A 44 0.38 8.56 -12.33
C TYR A 44 0.78 7.09 -12.21
N ILE A 45 2.08 6.77 -12.04
CA ILE A 45 2.53 5.39 -11.82
C ILE A 45 1.91 4.82 -10.54
N LEU A 46 1.81 5.61 -9.47
CA LEU A 46 1.09 5.24 -8.25
C LEU A 46 -0.37 4.88 -8.54
N LEU A 47 -1.08 5.73 -9.29
CA LEU A 47 -2.49 5.53 -9.62
C LEU A 47 -2.71 4.31 -10.53
N ILE A 48 -1.88 4.12 -11.55
CA ILE A 48 -1.91 2.97 -12.44
C ILE A 48 -1.66 1.69 -11.64
N SER A 49 -0.64 1.68 -10.79
CA SER A 49 -0.26 0.51 -10.00
C SER A 49 -1.35 0.11 -9.00
N ILE A 50 -1.97 1.07 -8.31
CA ILE A 50 -3.07 0.77 -7.39
C ILE A 50 -4.31 0.28 -8.14
N THR A 51 -4.60 0.85 -9.31
CA THR A 51 -5.73 0.45 -10.15
C THR A 51 -5.58 -0.99 -10.64
N ILE A 52 -4.41 -1.33 -11.19
CA ILE A 52 -4.11 -2.71 -11.61
C ILE A 52 -4.20 -3.67 -10.42
N ARG A 53 -3.72 -3.25 -9.25
CA ARG A 53 -3.79 -4.06 -8.02
C ARG A 53 -5.22 -4.33 -7.57
N VAL A 54 -6.11 -3.34 -7.67
CA VAL A 54 -7.54 -3.49 -7.36
C VAL A 54 -8.23 -4.36 -8.40
N ILE A 55 -7.98 -4.14 -9.69
CA ILE A 55 -8.51 -4.97 -10.79
C ILE A 55 -8.08 -6.42 -10.60
N TRP A 56 -6.79 -6.68 -10.37
CA TRP A 56 -6.25 -8.02 -10.15
C TRP A 56 -6.90 -8.72 -8.95
N HIS A 57 -7.24 -7.97 -7.89
CA HIS A 57 -7.96 -8.54 -6.75
C HIS A 57 -9.33 -9.10 -7.15
N PHE A 58 -10.09 -8.38 -7.99
CA PHE A 58 -11.39 -8.84 -8.48
C PHE A 58 -11.28 -9.93 -9.55
N LEU A 59 -10.23 -9.89 -10.39
CA LEU A 59 -9.97 -10.88 -11.45
C LEU A 59 -9.30 -12.17 -10.94
N SER A 60 -8.70 -12.14 -9.75
CA SER A 60 -8.10 -13.30 -9.09
C SER A 60 -8.96 -13.84 -7.93
N PRO A 61 -10.26 -14.19 -8.11
CA PRO A 61 -11.06 -14.75 -7.04
C PRO A 61 -10.70 -16.22 -6.71
N ARG A 62 -9.60 -16.78 -7.24
CA ARG A 62 -9.32 -18.24 -7.22
C ARG A 62 -7.87 -18.65 -6.90
N VAL A 63 -7.06 -17.86 -6.18
CA VAL A 63 -5.71 -18.31 -5.76
C VAL A 63 -5.37 -18.03 -4.29
N SER A 64 -6.33 -17.79 -3.39
CA SER A 64 -5.98 -17.64 -1.97
C SER A 64 -7.19 -17.76 -1.03
N ASN A 65 -7.40 -18.96 -0.49
CA ASN A 65 -8.48 -19.25 0.47
C ASN A 65 -8.08 -18.95 1.93
N SER A 66 -7.09 -18.10 2.19
CA SER A 66 -6.57 -17.93 3.56
C SER A 66 -5.91 -16.58 3.84
N ALA A 67 -6.62 -15.49 3.57
CA ALA A 67 -6.44 -14.26 4.35
C ALA A 67 -7.76 -13.46 4.35
N PRO A 68 -8.16 -12.81 5.46
CA PRO A 68 -9.34 -11.95 5.47
C PRO A 68 -9.01 -10.67 4.70
N PHE A 69 -9.02 -10.74 3.38
CA PHE A 69 -8.79 -9.62 2.48
C PHE A 69 -10.09 -9.28 1.77
N GLY A 70 -10.75 -8.29 2.34
CA GLY A 70 -11.92 -7.59 1.83
C GLY A 70 -12.16 -6.43 2.77
N ILE A 71 -12.46 -5.24 2.24
CA ILE A 71 -12.63 -4.01 3.05
C ILE A 71 -13.64 -4.26 4.18
N LYS A 72 -14.74 -4.99 3.91
CA LYS A 72 -15.73 -5.42 4.91
C LYS A 72 -15.20 -6.40 5.97
N LYS A 73 -14.31 -7.33 5.61
CA LYS A 73 -13.80 -8.36 6.54
C LYS A 73 -12.63 -7.82 7.39
N ARG A 74 -11.83 -6.91 6.83
CA ARG A 74 -10.82 -6.15 7.57
C ARG A 74 -11.43 -5.10 8.47
N SER A 75 -12.45 -4.38 8.01
CA SER A 75 -13.17 -3.42 8.85
C SER A 75 -13.91 -4.12 9.98
N SER A 76 -14.55 -5.27 9.74
CA SER A 76 -15.20 -6.02 10.81
C SER A 76 -14.21 -6.66 11.79
N MET A 77 -13.04 -7.13 11.34
CA MET A 77 -11.97 -7.58 12.25
C MET A 77 -11.36 -6.44 13.05
N ALA A 78 -11.10 -5.28 12.42
CA ALA A 78 -10.60 -4.10 13.11
C ALA A 78 -11.62 -3.58 14.13
N PHE A 79 -12.89 -3.47 13.73
CA PHE A 79 -13.97 -3.01 14.59
C PHE A 79 -14.24 -3.98 15.74
N ASN A 80 -14.24 -5.29 15.48
CA ASN A 80 -14.39 -6.28 16.55
C ASN A 80 -13.16 -6.36 17.46
N ALA A 81 -11.94 -6.17 16.94
CA ALA A 81 -10.74 -6.11 17.76
C ALA A 81 -10.71 -4.86 18.65
N ILE A 82 -11.07 -3.69 18.10
CA ILE A 82 -11.20 -2.43 18.84
C ILE A 82 -12.31 -2.55 19.89
N LYS A 83 -13.49 -3.04 19.51
CA LYS A 83 -14.64 -3.24 20.41
C LYS A 83 -14.31 -4.23 21.53
N LYS A 84 -13.60 -5.33 21.24
CA LYS A 84 -13.16 -6.31 22.24
C LYS A 84 -12.06 -5.78 23.15
N SER A 85 -11.18 -4.92 22.62
CA SER A 85 -10.16 -4.21 23.40
C SER A 85 -10.79 -3.17 24.34
N PHE A 86 -11.92 -2.56 23.93
CA PHE A 86 -12.69 -1.64 24.76
C PHE A 86 -13.63 -2.35 25.75
N SER A 87 -14.15 -3.54 25.42
CA SER A 87 -15.01 -4.32 26.32
C SER A 87 -14.25 -4.97 27.48
N HIS A 88 -12.93 -5.10 27.37
CA HIS A 88 -12.02 -5.49 28.46
C HIS A 88 -11.24 -4.28 29.00
N ALA A 89 -11.87 -3.11 29.10
CA ALA A 89 -11.32 -1.93 29.76
C ALA A 89 -11.21 -2.11 31.29
N ASN A 90 -10.35 -3.03 31.72
CA ASN A 90 -9.55 -2.83 32.92
C ASN A 90 -8.25 -2.17 32.44
N ALA A 91 -7.99 -0.95 32.92
CA ALA A 91 -6.83 -0.12 32.55
C ALA A 91 -5.48 -0.86 32.69
N ALA A 92 -5.41 -1.90 33.54
CA ALA A 92 -4.24 -2.76 33.74
C ALA A 92 -3.97 -3.73 32.57
N SER A 93 -4.95 -4.07 31.74
CA SER A 93 -4.81 -5.05 30.64
C SER A 93 -4.44 -4.43 29.29
N ILE A 94 -4.59 -3.11 29.15
CA ILE A 94 -4.27 -2.33 27.94
C ILE A 94 -2.76 -2.39 27.63
N PHE A 95 -1.92 -2.47 28.67
CA PHE A 95 -0.47 -2.62 28.56
C PHE A 95 0.02 -4.07 28.55
N SER A 96 -0.87 -5.06 28.50
CA SER A 96 -0.44 -6.45 28.33
C SER A 96 0.14 -6.67 26.94
N LYS A 97 1.16 -7.54 26.83
CA LYS A 97 1.80 -7.88 25.54
C LYS A 97 0.79 -8.31 24.47
N ASN A 98 -0.29 -9.00 24.86
CA ASN A 98 -1.36 -9.42 23.95
C ASN A 98 -2.19 -8.25 23.43
N SER A 99 -2.54 -7.28 24.27
CA SER A 99 -3.33 -6.10 23.88
C SER A 99 -2.55 -5.17 22.94
N ILE A 100 -1.26 -4.94 23.23
CA ILE A 100 -0.36 -4.15 22.38
C ILE A 100 -0.22 -4.79 20.99
N GLN A 101 -0.09 -6.12 20.95
CA GLN A 101 0.01 -6.85 19.68
C GLN A 101 -1.29 -6.79 18.88
N LEU A 102 -2.45 -6.94 19.51
CA LEU A 102 -3.76 -6.80 18.86
C LEU A 102 -3.97 -5.39 18.29
N PHE A 103 -3.61 -4.37 19.06
CA PHE A 103 -3.69 -2.98 18.63
C PHE A 103 -2.75 -2.69 17.45
N SER A 104 -1.50 -3.15 17.52
CA SER A 104 -0.50 -2.97 16.44
C SER A 104 -0.93 -3.68 15.14
N ILE A 105 -1.52 -4.86 15.24
CA ILE A 105 -2.10 -5.55 14.07
C ILE A 105 -3.27 -4.76 13.51
N GLY A 106 -4.18 -4.27 14.37
CA GLY A 106 -5.32 -3.45 13.95
C GLY A 106 -4.89 -2.19 13.21
N LEU A 107 -3.89 -1.48 13.75
CA LEU A 107 -3.34 -0.26 13.17
C LEU A 107 -2.61 -0.54 11.84
N PHE A 108 -1.88 -1.66 11.75
CA PHE A 108 -1.27 -2.12 10.50
C PHE A 108 -2.34 -2.37 9.42
N GLN A 109 -3.44 -3.05 9.74
CA GLN A 109 -4.52 -3.28 8.79
C GLN A 109 -5.24 -2.00 8.38
N ALA A 110 -5.50 -1.10 9.33
CA ALA A 110 -6.14 0.19 9.07
C ALA A 110 -5.27 1.07 8.16
N SER A 111 -3.96 1.15 8.41
CA SER A 111 -3.03 1.91 7.57
C SER A 111 -3.08 1.47 6.10
N ILE A 112 -3.12 0.16 5.84
CA ILE A 112 -3.22 -0.35 4.45
C ILE A 112 -4.51 0.11 3.78
N VAL A 113 -5.65 -0.02 4.46
CA VAL A 113 -6.95 0.39 3.87
C VAL A 113 -6.95 1.88 3.57
N PHE A 114 -6.42 2.68 4.49
CA PHE A 114 -6.42 4.14 4.35
C PHE A 114 -5.43 4.61 3.27
N ILE A 115 -4.27 3.95 3.13
CA ILE A 115 -3.34 4.15 2.01
C ILE A 115 -4.02 3.89 0.66
N PHE A 116 -4.78 2.80 0.53
CA PHE A 116 -5.50 2.48 -0.71
C PHE A 116 -6.55 3.53 -1.08
N ILE A 117 -7.19 4.14 -0.08
CA ILE A 117 -8.20 5.19 -0.28
C ILE A 117 -7.53 6.53 -0.60
N LEU A 118 -6.41 6.85 0.04
CA LEU A 118 -5.76 8.14 -0.11
C LEU A 118 -4.98 8.31 -1.41
N ILE A 119 -4.36 7.25 -1.93
CA ILE A 119 -3.63 7.33 -3.22
C ILE A 119 -4.47 8.00 -4.31
N PRO A 120 -5.71 7.54 -4.65
CA PRO A 120 -6.50 8.18 -5.69
C PRO A 120 -6.91 9.61 -5.34
N VAL A 121 -7.14 9.93 -4.06
CA VAL A 121 -7.49 11.28 -3.61
C VAL A 121 -6.32 12.24 -3.85
N VAL A 122 -5.11 11.87 -3.40
CA VAL A 122 -3.90 12.70 -3.55
C VAL A 122 -3.60 12.93 -5.03
N VAL A 123 -3.65 11.88 -5.85
CA VAL A 123 -3.37 11.99 -7.29
C VAL A 123 -4.44 12.81 -8.01
N ALA A 124 -5.73 12.64 -7.67
CA ALA A 124 -6.80 13.43 -8.27
C ALA A 124 -6.69 14.92 -7.92
N LEU A 125 -6.29 15.25 -6.69
CA LEU A 125 -6.03 16.64 -6.28
C LEU A 125 -4.81 17.22 -6.98
N GLY A 126 -3.75 16.43 -7.19
CA GLY A 126 -2.57 16.85 -7.96
C GLY A 126 -2.93 17.14 -9.41
N TYR A 127 -3.65 16.23 -10.06
CA TYR A 127 -4.20 16.43 -11.41
C TYR A 127 -5.09 17.66 -11.49
N GLY A 128 -5.97 17.86 -10.51
CA GLY A 128 -6.87 19.02 -10.51
C GLY A 128 -6.17 20.35 -10.27
N THR A 129 -5.04 20.33 -9.55
CA THR A 129 -4.19 21.52 -9.36
C THR A 129 -3.62 21.99 -10.71
N GLU A 130 -3.19 21.05 -11.54
CA GLU A 130 -2.60 21.34 -12.85
C GLU A 130 -3.64 21.73 -13.91
N HIS A 131 -4.80 21.05 -13.93
CA HIS A 131 -5.75 21.20 -15.04
C HIS A 131 -6.96 22.09 -14.76
N PHE A 132 -7.31 22.34 -13.49
CA PHE A 132 -8.52 23.09 -13.15
C PHE A 132 -8.22 24.35 -12.35
N THR A 133 -7.53 24.24 -11.21
CA THR A 133 -7.26 25.39 -10.35
C THR A 133 -6.10 25.17 -9.39
N TYR A 134 -5.20 26.16 -9.35
CA TYR A 134 -4.06 26.16 -8.43
C TYR A 134 -4.48 26.14 -6.94
N SER A 135 -5.71 26.56 -6.62
CA SER A 135 -6.24 26.53 -5.25
C SER A 135 -6.33 25.11 -4.66
N LEU A 136 -6.31 24.06 -5.49
CA LEU A 136 -6.27 22.67 -5.03
C LEU A 136 -4.90 22.25 -4.50
N ARG A 137 -3.83 23.03 -4.74
CA ARG A 137 -2.48 22.73 -4.29
C ARG A 137 -2.39 22.56 -2.79
N ASP A 138 -3.03 23.46 -2.03
CA ASP A 138 -3.00 23.41 -0.58
C ASP A 138 -3.70 22.13 -0.07
N LEU A 139 -4.79 21.73 -0.72
CA LEU A 139 -5.50 20.50 -0.41
C LEU A 139 -4.66 19.26 -0.79
N HIS A 140 -4.02 19.27 -1.96
CA HIS A 140 -3.08 18.23 -2.36
C HIS A 140 -1.95 18.08 -1.33
N SER A 141 -1.33 19.19 -0.91
CA SER A 141 -0.24 19.20 0.08
C SER A 141 -0.69 18.63 1.43
N PHE A 142 -1.90 18.96 1.88
CA PHE A 142 -2.48 18.42 3.10
C PHE A 142 -2.64 16.90 3.02
N PHE A 143 -3.23 16.40 1.94
CA PHE A 143 -3.43 14.95 1.76
C PHE A 143 -2.12 14.22 1.48
N ALA A 144 -1.14 14.84 0.83
CA ALA A 144 0.20 14.28 0.64
C ALA A 144 0.93 14.10 1.98
N ASN A 145 0.86 15.10 2.87
CA ASN A 145 1.40 15.00 4.23
C ASN A 145 0.66 13.95 5.08
N LEU A 146 -0.67 13.87 4.98
CA LEU A 146 -1.46 12.83 5.62
C LEU A 146 -1.04 11.44 5.13
N PHE A 147 -0.83 11.29 3.81
CA PHE A 147 -0.37 10.06 3.21
C PHE A 147 1.02 9.65 3.72
N LEU A 148 1.96 10.58 3.79
CA LEU A 148 3.30 10.36 4.37
C LEU A 148 3.20 9.88 5.83
N ALA A 149 2.41 10.56 6.66
CA ALA A 149 2.20 10.18 8.05
C ALA A 149 1.68 8.74 8.19
N LEU A 150 0.80 8.31 7.29
CA LEU A 150 0.28 6.94 7.28
C LEU A 150 1.28 5.91 6.82
N VAL A 151 2.14 6.25 5.86
CA VAL A 151 3.25 5.37 5.47
C VAL A 151 4.18 5.17 6.67
N ILE A 152 4.46 6.23 7.43
CA ILE A 152 5.26 6.13 8.68
C ILE A 152 4.56 5.23 9.70
N VAL A 153 3.25 5.38 9.91
CA VAL A 153 2.47 4.49 10.81
C VAL A 153 2.48 3.04 10.31
N HIS A 154 2.35 2.84 9.00
CA HIS A 154 2.41 1.52 8.36
C HIS A 154 3.76 0.83 8.62
N LEU A 155 4.85 1.54 8.40
CA LEU A 155 6.21 1.03 8.64
C LEU A 155 6.47 0.81 10.14
N SER A 156 6.03 1.73 10.99
CA SER A 156 6.20 1.61 12.46
C SER A 156 5.46 0.39 12.99
N THR A 157 4.21 0.18 12.57
CA THR A 157 3.43 -1.00 12.96
C THR A 157 3.98 -2.29 12.37
N LEU A 158 4.55 -2.26 11.16
CA LEU A 158 5.27 -3.40 10.59
C LEU A 158 6.49 -3.78 11.44
N VAL A 159 7.32 -2.81 11.83
CA VAL A 159 8.51 -3.02 12.66
C VAL A 159 8.12 -3.55 14.04
N LEU A 160 7.13 -2.93 14.70
CA LEU A 160 6.62 -3.38 15.99
C LEU A 160 6.12 -4.83 15.91
N ASN A 161 5.24 -5.14 14.94
CA ASN A 161 4.72 -6.49 14.76
C ASN A 161 5.82 -7.51 14.41
N SER A 162 6.86 -7.08 13.69
CA SER A 162 8.03 -7.89 13.37
C SER A 162 8.84 -8.27 14.62
N ILE A 163 9.11 -7.29 15.49
CA ILE A 163 9.85 -7.49 16.75
C ILE A 163 9.03 -8.39 17.70
N LEU A 164 7.75 -8.08 17.89
CA LEU A 164 6.85 -8.85 18.76
C LEU A 164 6.70 -10.30 18.29
N ALA A 165 6.61 -10.52 16.98
CA ALA A 165 6.51 -11.87 16.41
C ALA A 165 7.86 -12.57 16.24
N LYS A 166 8.99 -11.94 16.62
CA LYS A 166 10.37 -12.41 16.42
C LYS A 166 10.65 -12.89 14.98
N ARG A 167 9.96 -12.32 14.00
CA ARG A 167 10.07 -12.69 12.59
C ARG A 167 9.88 -11.45 11.73
N PHE A 168 10.79 -11.22 10.80
CA PHE A 168 10.68 -10.07 9.90
C PHE A 168 9.58 -10.29 8.86
N GLN A 169 8.42 -9.67 9.12
CA GLN A 169 7.23 -9.81 8.30
C GLN A 169 7.41 -9.17 6.92
N GLY A 170 8.30 -8.17 6.78
CA GLY A 170 8.59 -7.51 5.50
C GLY A 170 9.16 -8.46 4.43
N TRP A 171 9.86 -9.54 4.84
CA TRP A 171 10.36 -10.57 3.92
C TRP A 171 9.23 -11.22 3.13
N THR A 172 8.03 -11.29 3.72
CA THR A 172 6.88 -11.89 3.05
C THR A 172 6.37 -11.09 1.88
N MET A 173 6.78 -9.84 1.69
CA MET A 173 6.47 -9.01 0.52
C MET A 173 7.66 -8.85 -0.43
N LEU A 174 8.88 -8.77 0.09
CA LEU A 174 10.10 -8.56 -0.73
C LEU A 174 10.64 -9.84 -1.37
N LYS A 175 10.52 -11.00 -0.71
CA LYS A 175 11.07 -12.25 -1.25
C LYS A 175 10.24 -12.71 -2.44
N MET A 176 10.79 -12.60 -3.64
CA MET A 176 10.19 -13.15 -4.85
C MET A 176 10.56 -14.62 -5.01
N THR A 177 9.58 -15.46 -5.29
CA THR A 177 9.78 -16.85 -5.66
C THR A 177 9.19 -17.05 -7.05
N LEU A 178 9.98 -17.52 -8.01
CA LEU A 178 9.54 -17.82 -9.38
C LEU A 178 8.59 -19.03 -9.48
N ALA A 179 8.20 -19.63 -8.35
CA ALA A 179 7.29 -20.76 -8.27
C ALA A 179 5.82 -20.40 -8.57
N ASP A 180 5.54 -19.14 -8.87
CA ASP A 180 4.19 -18.66 -9.15
C ASP A 180 3.75 -19.01 -10.59
N LYS A 181 2.43 -19.04 -10.81
CA LYS A 181 1.82 -19.52 -12.07
C LYS A 181 2.34 -18.72 -13.28
N LYS A 182 2.50 -19.37 -14.44
CA LYS A 182 2.95 -18.69 -15.69
C LYS A 182 2.17 -17.40 -16.00
N ILE A 183 0.87 -17.36 -15.72
CA ILE A 183 0.01 -16.18 -15.94
C ILE A 183 0.44 -14.96 -15.13
N THR A 184 0.86 -15.12 -13.88
CA THR A 184 1.31 -14.00 -13.03
C THR A 184 2.66 -13.46 -13.50
N ASN A 185 3.52 -14.31 -14.06
CA ASN A 185 4.80 -13.90 -14.63
C ASN A 185 4.62 -13.09 -15.91
N TYR A 186 3.73 -13.51 -16.82
CA TYR A 186 3.41 -12.73 -18.03
C TYR A 186 2.76 -11.39 -17.71
N MET A 187 1.81 -11.36 -16.76
CA MET A 187 1.18 -10.11 -16.32
C MET A 187 2.17 -9.17 -15.64
N THR A 188 3.11 -9.72 -14.87
CA THR A 188 4.21 -8.95 -14.28
C THR A 188 5.04 -8.28 -15.36
N LEU A 189 5.49 -9.04 -16.36
CA LEU A 189 6.29 -8.51 -17.46
C LEU A 189 5.52 -7.42 -18.22
N PHE A 190 4.23 -7.66 -18.49
CA PHE A 190 3.34 -6.69 -19.13
C PHE A 190 3.25 -5.38 -18.33
N VAL A 191 3.06 -5.46 -17.01
CA VAL A 191 3.01 -4.26 -16.15
C VAL A 191 4.32 -3.49 -16.16
N LEU A 192 5.47 -4.17 -16.13
CA LEU A 192 6.78 -3.52 -16.20
C LEU A 192 6.99 -2.82 -17.55
N VAL A 193 6.60 -3.45 -18.65
CA VAL A 193 6.65 -2.85 -19.99
C VAL A 193 5.70 -1.67 -20.09
N LEU A 194 4.48 -1.78 -19.56
CA LEU A 194 3.50 -0.70 -19.57
C LEU A 194 4.02 0.53 -18.83
N ILE A 195 4.55 0.33 -17.62
CA ILE A 195 5.08 1.42 -16.79
C ILE A 195 6.33 2.01 -17.41
N GLY A 196 7.26 1.18 -17.89
CA GLY A 196 8.47 1.66 -18.57
C GLY A 196 8.16 2.45 -19.84
N GLY A 197 7.22 1.96 -20.66
CA GLY A 197 6.75 2.66 -21.85
C GLY A 197 6.05 3.98 -21.53
N PHE A 198 5.19 3.99 -20.51
CA PHE A 198 4.54 5.20 -20.02
C PHE A 198 5.57 6.25 -19.55
N SER A 199 6.55 5.84 -18.73
CA SER A 199 7.60 6.75 -18.25
C SER A 199 8.44 7.32 -19.38
N TYR A 200 8.83 6.50 -20.36
CA TYR A 200 9.60 6.95 -21.52
C TYR A 200 8.83 7.96 -22.37
N PHE A 201 7.55 7.70 -22.63
CA PHE A 201 6.72 8.59 -23.43
C PHE A 201 6.42 9.89 -22.68
N TYR A 202 6.07 9.82 -21.40
CA TYR A 202 5.69 10.99 -20.61
C TYR A 202 6.86 11.97 -20.39
N LEU A 203 8.09 11.47 -20.21
CA LEU A 203 9.28 12.32 -20.10
C LEU A 203 9.83 12.81 -21.46
N GLY A 204 9.34 12.24 -22.56
CA GLY A 204 9.72 12.64 -23.92
C GLY A 204 8.80 13.68 -24.55
N MET A 205 7.69 14.04 -23.89
CA MET A 205 6.76 15.10 -24.30
C MET A 205 7.11 16.43 -23.63
#